data_AF-A0A848XY91-F1
#
_entry.id   AF-A0A848XY91-F1
#
_cell.length_a   1.000
_cell.length_b   1.000
_cell.length_c   1.000
_cell.angle_alpha   90.00
_cell.angle_beta   90.00
_cell.angle_gamma   90.00
#
_symmetry.space_group_name_H-M   'P 1'
#
loop_
_entity.id
_entity.type
_entity.pdbx_description
1 polymer ?
#
loop_
_entity_poly.entity_id
_entity_poly.type
_entity_poly.pdbx_seq_one_letter_code
_entity_poly.pdbx_strand_id
1 'polypeptide(L)'
;QGVIEDGALEVSLSIDEITLKDLFPGLDKTFAISLRGQDVQGIDTMGDGYLLLQDGDIGDGRVSAALHEGAVVLCRVYHGEDGLHLQHTDGTESQVDPEHDDFKLLGRYAGHINRHGLFQAPGTVYTEHALNGATVTTT
;
A
#
# COMPACT_ATOMS: atom_id res chain seq x y z
N GLN A 1 20.45 -10.82 29.78
CA GLN A 1 21.53 -11.68 30.32
C GLN A 1 20.85 -12.93 30.88
N GLY A 2 21.14 -14.12 30.35
CA GLY A 2 20.59 -15.38 30.86
C GLY A 2 21.59 -16.01 31.83
N VAL A 3 21.10 -16.48 32.98
CA VAL A 3 21.84 -17.32 33.94
C VAL A 3 21.52 -18.77 33.59
N ILE A 4 22.54 -19.62 33.45
CA ILE A 4 22.37 -21.05 33.20
C ILE A 4 22.55 -21.76 34.54
N GLU A 5 21.44 -22.23 35.13
CA GLU A 5 21.46 -23.25 36.18
C GLU A 5 20.68 -24.48 35.68
N ASP A 6 21.39 -25.61 35.65
CA ASP A 6 20.85 -26.97 35.53
C ASP A 6 19.93 -27.29 34.33
N GLY A 7 20.55 -27.51 33.16
CA GLY A 7 20.09 -28.53 32.19
C GLY A 7 18.78 -28.33 31.43
N ALA A 8 17.95 -27.34 31.75
CA ALA A 8 16.75 -27.01 30.99
C ALA A 8 16.83 -25.55 30.52
N LEU A 9 16.92 -25.36 29.21
CA LEU A 9 16.74 -24.05 28.61
C LEU A 9 15.25 -23.69 28.75
N GLU A 10 14.85 -23.01 29.83
CA GLU A 10 13.54 -22.37 29.89
C GLU A 10 13.53 -21.19 28.90
N VAL A 11 13.08 -21.48 27.68
CA VAL A 11 12.75 -20.45 26.71
C VAL A 11 11.41 -19.86 27.13
N SER A 12 11.43 -18.76 27.89
CA SER A 12 10.23 -17.97 28.13
C SER A 12 9.88 -17.23 26.84
N LEU A 13 8.99 -17.78 26.03
CA LEU A 13 8.31 -17.02 24.97
C LEU A 13 7.31 -16.09 25.66
N SER A 14 7.68 -14.83 25.85
CA SER A 14 6.68 -13.79 26.11
C SER A 14 5.90 -13.60 24.81
N ILE A 15 4.69 -14.17 24.75
CA ILE A 15 3.73 -13.82 23.71
C ILE A 15 3.13 -12.48 24.14
N ASP A 16 3.78 -11.40 23.72
CA ASP A 16 3.18 -10.07 23.85
C ASP A 16 1.94 -10.01 22.96
N GLU A 17 0.82 -9.54 23.50
CA GLU A 17 -0.41 -9.34 22.73
C GLU A 17 -0.17 -8.23 21.70
N ILE A 18 -0.07 -8.59 20.42
CA ILE A 18 0.00 -7.63 19.31
C ILE A 18 -1.43 -7.36 18.84
N THR A 19 -1.88 -6.13 19.02
CA THR A 19 -3.21 -5.68 18.56
C THR A 19 -3.14 -5.17 17.11
N LEU A 20 -4.30 -5.06 16.44
CA LEU A 20 -4.36 -4.42 15.11
C LEU A 20 -3.89 -2.96 15.14
N LYS A 21 -3.97 -2.28 16.29
CA LYS A 21 -3.45 -0.92 16.45
C LYS A 21 -1.92 -0.88 16.40
N ASP A 22 -1.27 -1.92 16.91
CA ASP A 22 0.19 -2.06 16.87
C ASP A 22 0.68 -2.36 15.45
N LEU A 23 -0.12 -3.11 14.68
CA LEU A 23 0.15 -3.42 13.27
C LEU A 23 -0.18 -2.27 12.32
N PHE A 24 -1.19 -1.46 12.65
CA PHE A 24 -1.69 -0.37 11.81
C PHE A 24 -1.68 0.96 12.57
N PRO A 25 -0.53 1.66 12.57
CA PRO A 25 -0.46 3.02 13.10
C PRO A 25 -1.47 3.91 12.37
N GLY A 26 -2.42 4.49 13.10
CA GLY A 26 -3.51 5.29 12.53
C GLY A 26 -4.75 4.50 12.10
N LEU A 27 -4.99 3.32 12.67
CA LEU A 27 -6.19 2.49 12.43
C LEU A 27 -7.50 3.26 12.63
N ASP A 28 -7.52 4.24 13.54
CA ASP A 28 -8.65 5.15 13.80
C ASP A 28 -9.02 6.03 12.62
N LYS A 29 -8.09 6.20 11.67
CA LYS A 29 -8.26 6.95 10.42
C LYS A 29 -8.29 6.03 9.20
N THR A 30 -8.24 4.72 9.40
CA THR A 30 -8.23 3.74 8.31
C THR A 30 -9.66 3.35 7.97
N PHE A 31 -9.98 3.35 6.69
CA PHE A 31 -11.24 2.84 6.14
C PHE A 31 -10.97 1.93 4.94
N ALA A 32 -11.96 1.13 4.58
CA ALA A 32 -11.85 0.17 3.50
C ALA A 32 -12.77 0.53 2.33
N ILE A 33 -12.26 0.43 1.10
CA ILE A 33 -13.06 0.49 -0.13
C ILE A 33 -13.15 -0.92 -0.70
N SER A 34 -14.36 -1.36 -1.03
CA SER A 34 -14.58 -2.64 -1.70
C SER A 34 -14.33 -2.50 -3.19
N LEU A 35 -13.51 -3.39 -3.75
CA LEU A 35 -13.11 -3.29 -5.16
C LEU A 35 -14.07 -4.02 -6.12
N ARG A 36 -14.90 -4.96 -5.66
CA ARG A 36 -15.93 -5.71 -6.42
C ARG A 36 -15.76 -5.67 -7.95
N GLY A 37 -14.90 -6.55 -8.46
CA GLY A 37 -14.67 -6.72 -9.91
C GLY A 37 -13.76 -5.66 -10.54
N GLN A 38 -13.18 -4.75 -9.75
CA GLN A 38 -12.12 -3.85 -10.19
C GLN A 38 -10.76 -4.46 -9.88
N ASP A 39 -9.95 -4.62 -10.91
CA ASP A 39 -8.52 -4.87 -10.77
C ASP A 39 -7.81 -3.55 -10.59
N VAL A 40 -6.97 -3.47 -9.57
CA VAL A 40 -6.20 -2.27 -9.26
C VAL A 40 -4.74 -2.60 -9.55
N GLN A 41 -4.16 -1.89 -10.51
CA GLN A 41 -2.78 -2.10 -10.89
C GLN A 41 -1.84 -1.91 -9.69
N GLY A 42 -0.88 -2.83 -9.55
CA GLY A 42 0.09 -2.82 -8.44
C GLY A 42 -0.36 -3.56 -7.18
N ILE A 43 -1.57 -4.12 -7.15
CA ILE A 43 -2.01 -5.01 -6.06
C ILE A 43 -2.76 -6.23 -6.60
N ASP A 44 -2.61 -7.36 -5.90
CA ASP A 44 -3.34 -8.57 -6.22
C ASP A 44 -4.64 -8.62 -5.40
N THR A 45 -5.73 -8.15 -6.00
CA THR A 45 -7.04 -8.07 -5.33
C THR A 45 -7.95 -9.23 -5.70
N MET A 46 -7.55 -10.03 -6.69
CA MET A 46 -8.24 -11.23 -7.17
C MET A 46 -9.74 -11.02 -7.47
N GLY A 47 -10.13 -9.80 -7.84
CA GLY A 47 -11.50 -9.43 -8.19
C GLY A 47 -12.46 -9.20 -7.01
N ASP A 48 -12.10 -9.55 -5.77
CA ASP A 48 -13.00 -9.45 -4.61
C ASP A 48 -12.29 -9.06 -3.29
N GLY A 49 -11.37 -8.09 -3.37
CA GLY A 49 -10.64 -7.55 -2.21
C GLY A 49 -11.15 -6.21 -1.66
N TYR A 50 -10.47 -5.77 -0.61
CA TYR A 50 -10.62 -4.44 -0.02
C TYR A 50 -9.32 -3.66 -0.13
N LEU A 51 -9.43 -2.39 -0.48
CA LEU A 51 -8.33 -1.43 -0.37
C LEU A 51 -8.43 -0.72 0.97
N LEU A 52 -7.35 -0.74 1.76
CA LEU A 52 -7.27 -0.02 3.03
C LEU A 52 -6.63 1.32 2.79
N LEU A 53 -7.35 2.37 3.14
CA LEU A 53 -6.92 3.75 2.97
C LEU A 53 -6.93 4.47 4.31
N GLN A 54 -6.01 5.41 4.47
CA GLN A 54 -5.98 6.32 5.59
C GLN A 54 -6.46 7.71 5.19
N ASP A 55 -7.42 8.22 5.96
CA ASP A 55 -7.91 9.58 5.87
C ASP A 55 -6.89 10.56 6.47
N GLY A 56 -6.73 11.72 5.82
CA GLY A 56 -5.80 12.77 6.21
C GLY A 56 -4.89 13.26 5.08
N ASP A 57 -3.93 14.09 5.46
CA ASP A 57 -3.06 14.78 4.51
C ASP A 57 -2.15 13.79 3.76
N ILE A 58 -2.25 13.81 2.44
CA ILE A 58 -1.46 12.97 1.54
C ILE A 58 -0.22 13.76 1.18
N GLY A 59 0.82 13.59 2.00
CA GLY A 59 2.11 14.19 1.72
C GLY A 59 2.67 13.72 0.38
N ASP A 60 3.41 14.60 -0.29
CA ASP A 60 4.02 14.32 -1.59
C ASP A 60 4.84 13.03 -1.61
N GLY A 61 4.73 12.28 -2.71
CA GLY A 61 5.46 11.04 -2.92
C GLY A 61 4.95 9.83 -2.12
N ARG A 62 3.88 9.99 -1.33
CA ARG A 62 3.23 8.86 -0.65
C ARG A 62 2.29 8.13 -1.61
N VAL A 63 2.31 6.80 -1.53
CA VAL A 63 1.39 5.97 -2.32
C VAL A 63 -0.03 6.19 -1.82
N SER A 64 -0.92 6.45 -2.76
CA SER A 64 -2.30 6.85 -2.53
C SER A 64 -3.18 6.17 -3.57
N ALA A 65 -4.48 6.10 -3.26
CA ALA A 65 -5.48 5.64 -4.19
C ALA A 65 -6.25 6.83 -4.75
N ALA A 66 -6.47 6.84 -6.06
CA ALA A 66 -7.31 7.82 -6.73
C ALA A 66 -8.35 7.08 -7.59
N LEU A 67 -9.54 7.68 -7.71
CA LEU A 67 -10.44 7.40 -8.82
C LEU A 67 -9.99 8.28 -9.98
N HIS A 68 -9.61 7.67 -11.09
CA HIS A 68 -9.15 8.35 -12.28
C HIS A 68 -9.74 7.65 -13.50
N GLU A 69 -10.40 8.39 -14.40
CA GLU A 69 -11.05 7.84 -15.60
C GLU A 69 -12.04 6.70 -15.29
N GLY A 70 -12.71 6.78 -14.13
CA GLY A 70 -13.69 5.78 -13.69
C GLY A 70 -13.09 4.50 -13.09
N ALA A 71 -11.76 4.40 -12.96
CA ALA A 71 -11.08 3.26 -12.35
C ALA A 71 -10.30 3.67 -11.08
N VAL A 72 -10.17 2.74 -10.13
CA VAL A 72 -9.31 2.95 -8.96
C VAL A 72 -7.87 2.64 -9.34
N VAL A 73 -6.98 3.61 -9.15
CA VAL A 73 -5.56 3.50 -9.45
C VAL A 73 -4.71 3.76 -8.20
N LEU A 74 -3.55 3.11 -8.13
CA LEU A 74 -2.51 3.42 -7.14
C LEU A 74 -1.42 4.26 -7.76
N CYS A 75 -1.16 5.42 -7.16
CA CYS A 75 -0.18 6.37 -7.61
C CYS A 75 0.50 7.09 -6.44
N ARG A 76 1.66 7.69 -6.69
CA ARG A 76 2.23 8.72 -5.84
C ARG A 76 1.74 10.08 -6.33
N VAL A 77 1.20 10.88 -5.42
CA VAL A 77 0.73 12.23 -5.71
C VAL A 77 1.83 13.22 -5.36
N TYR A 78 2.05 14.19 -6.24
CA TYR A 78 2.95 15.32 -6.04
C TYR A 78 2.20 16.61 -6.37
N HIS A 79 2.17 17.55 -5.44
CA HIS A 79 1.58 18.86 -5.68
C HIS A 79 2.58 19.77 -6.41
N GLY A 80 2.18 20.30 -7.56
CA GLY A 80 2.95 21.25 -8.36
C GLY A 80 2.19 22.57 -8.58
N GLU A 81 2.88 23.57 -9.14
CA GLU A 81 2.26 24.86 -9.47
C GLU A 81 1.16 24.73 -10.55
N ASP A 82 1.28 23.72 -11.42
CA ASP A 82 0.37 23.46 -12.54
C ASP A 82 -0.67 22.35 -12.26
N GLY A 83 -0.85 21.94 -11.00
CA GLY A 83 -1.83 20.91 -10.59
C GLY A 83 -1.20 19.70 -9.89
N LEU A 84 -1.85 18.55 -9.98
CA LEU A 84 -1.36 17.31 -9.39
C LEU A 84 -0.61 16.48 -10.42
N HIS A 85 0.59 16.04 -10.06
CA HIS A 85 1.33 15.03 -10.80
C HIS A 85 1.15 13.67 -10.14
N LEU A 86 0.70 12.70 -10.92
CA LEU A 86 0.53 11.31 -10.51
C LEU A 86 1.66 10.50 -11.12
N GLN A 87 2.42 9.80 -10.27
CA GLN A 87 3.31 8.74 -10.71
C GLN A 87 2.66 7.40 -10.41
N HIS A 88 2.23 6.70 -11.46
CA HIS A 88 1.56 5.41 -11.36
C HIS A 88 2.53 4.30 -10.96
N THR A 89 1.98 3.17 -10.53
CA THR A 89 2.80 2.07 -10.02
C THR A 89 3.62 1.39 -11.13
N ASP A 90 3.23 1.51 -12.41
CA ASP A 90 4.05 1.08 -13.56
C ASP A 90 5.14 2.06 -13.99
N GLY A 91 5.27 3.19 -13.29
CA GLY A 91 6.24 4.23 -13.60
C GLY A 91 5.80 5.22 -14.66
N THR A 92 4.58 5.10 -15.20
CA THR A 92 4.00 6.15 -16.04
C THR A 92 3.64 7.38 -15.19
N GLU A 93 3.65 8.55 -15.82
CA GLU A 93 3.31 9.81 -15.15
C GLU A 93 2.14 10.48 -15.87
N SER A 94 1.28 11.13 -15.10
CA SER A 94 0.11 11.86 -15.61
C SER A 94 -0.08 13.15 -14.83
N GLN A 95 -0.52 14.20 -15.50
CA GLN A 95 -0.91 15.45 -14.85
C GLN A 95 -2.43 15.51 -14.84
N VAL A 96 -2.99 15.80 -13.67
CA VAL A 96 -4.43 15.88 -13.47
C VAL A 96 -4.81 17.19 -12.79
N ASP A 97 -5.93 17.75 -13.23
CA ASP A 97 -6.58 18.83 -12.53
C ASP A 97 -7.36 18.24 -11.33
N PRO A 98 -7.02 18.62 -10.09
CA PRO A 98 -7.72 18.13 -8.90
C PRO A 98 -9.22 18.49 -8.86
N GLU A 99 -9.65 19.50 -9.62
CA GLU A 99 -11.06 19.92 -9.69
C GLU A 99 -11.84 19.21 -10.80
N HIS A 100 -11.20 18.35 -11.60
CA HIS A 100 -11.86 17.63 -12.69
C HIS A 100 -12.78 16.52 -12.17
N ASP A 101 -14.01 16.42 -12.71
CA ASP A 101 -15.04 15.47 -12.26
C ASP A 101 -14.59 14.00 -12.31
N ASP A 102 -13.74 13.66 -13.29
CA ASP A 102 -13.20 12.30 -13.47
C ASP A 102 -11.98 11.97 -12.57
N PHE A 103 -11.60 12.88 -11.67
CA PHE A 103 -10.54 12.66 -10.70
C PHE A 103 -11.04 12.84 -9.26
N LYS A 104 -10.72 11.87 -8.40
CA LYS A 104 -10.91 12.00 -6.97
C LYS A 104 -9.83 11.28 -6.21
N LEU A 105 -9.06 12.01 -5.42
CA LEU A 105 -8.14 11.41 -4.47
C LEU A 105 -8.94 10.74 -3.33
N LEU A 106 -8.75 9.44 -3.14
CA LEU A 106 -9.55 8.64 -2.21
C LEU A 106 -8.92 8.58 -0.81
N GLY A 107 -7.59 8.52 -0.73
CA GLY A 107 -6.89 8.39 0.56
C GLY A 107 -5.48 7.84 0.38
N ARG A 108 -4.69 7.89 1.46
CA ARG A 108 -3.35 7.29 1.46
C ARG A 108 -3.44 5.78 1.52
N TYR A 109 -2.67 5.06 0.70
CA TYR A 109 -2.63 3.61 0.75
C TYR A 109 -2.05 3.11 2.08
N ALA A 110 -2.81 2.26 2.78
CA ALA A 110 -2.40 1.61 4.03
C ALA A 110 -2.31 0.08 3.89
N GLY A 111 -2.83 -0.47 2.80
CA GLY A 111 -2.78 -1.89 2.50
C GLY A 111 -3.93 -2.36 1.62
N HIS A 112 -4.00 -3.67 1.42
CA HIS A 112 -5.17 -4.32 0.85
C HIS A 112 -5.43 -5.66 1.55
N ILE A 113 -6.66 -6.15 1.42
CA ILE A 113 -7.09 -7.46 1.89
C ILE A 113 -7.60 -8.24 0.69
N ASN A 114 -7.14 -9.47 0.56
CA ASN A 114 -7.71 -10.45 -0.37
C ASN A 114 -7.92 -11.78 0.37
N ARG A 115 -8.33 -12.83 -0.36
CA ARG A 115 -8.55 -14.17 0.23
C ARG A 115 -7.32 -14.82 0.87
N HIS A 116 -6.12 -14.32 0.58
CA HIS A 116 -4.85 -14.80 1.11
C HIS A 116 -4.36 -14.03 2.34
N GLY A 117 -5.01 -12.91 2.69
CA GLY A 117 -4.72 -12.19 3.92
C GLY A 117 -4.65 -10.68 3.74
N LEU A 118 -3.80 -10.05 4.56
CA LEU A 118 -3.66 -8.62 4.72
C LEU A 118 -2.24 -8.18 4.33
N PHE A 119 -2.15 -7.20 3.43
CA PHE A 119 -0.91 -6.79 2.79
C PHE A 119 -0.71 -5.28 2.97
N GLN A 120 0.42 -4.84 3.53
CA GLN A 120 0.70 -3.42 3.82
C GLN A 120 1.58 -2.72 2.79
N ALA A 121 2.34 -3.47 2.00
CA ALA A 121 3.02 -2.92 0.84
C ALA A 121 2.06 -2.95 -0.34
N PRO A 122 1.95 -1.88 -1.15
CA PRO A 122 1.53 -2.09 -2.53
C PRO A 122 2.59 -3.05 -3.09
N GLY A 123 2.19 -4.08 -3.83
CA GLY A 123 3.18 -4.99 -4.40
C GLY A 123 4.19 -4.11 -5.13
N THR A 124 5.45 -4.13 -4.71
CA THR A 124 6.50 -3.37 -5.38
C THR A 124 6.45 -3.83 -6.84
N VAL A 125 5.88 -3.03 -7.73
CA VAL A 125 6.10 -3.24 -9.15
C VAL A 125 7.57 -2.98 -9.31
N TYR A 126 8.30 -4.04 -9.61
CA TYR A 126 9.68 -3.97 -10.01
C TYR A 126 9.76 -2.94 -11.15
N THR A 127 10.30 -1.75 -10.88
CA THR A 127 10.96 -1.02 -11.95
C THR A 127 12.10 -1.92 -12.38
N GLU A 128 11.90 -2.64 -13.48
CA GLU A 128 12.95 -3.35 -14.16
C GLU A 128 13.92 -2.28 -14.68
N HIS A 129 14.76 -1.74 -13.80
CA HIS A 129 16.01 -1.17 -14.23
C HIS A 129 16.78 -2.35 -14.80
N ALA A 130 16.78 -2.46 -16.12
CA ALA A 130 17.73 -3.29 -16.85
C ALA A 130 19.14 -2.81 -16.50
N LEU A 131 19.64 -3.23 -15.33
CA LEU A 131 21.05 -3.26 -15.02
C LEU A 131 21.61 -4.43 -15.82
N ASN A 132 21.99 -4.14 -17.07
CA ASN A 132 22.93 -4.91 -17.87
C ASN A 132 22.92 -6.44 -17.59
N GLY A 133 21.80 -7.10 -17.91
CA GLY A 133 21.79 -8.54 -18.14
C GLY A 133 21.82 -9.48 -16.93
N ALA A 134 21.37 -9.07 -15.74
CA ALA A 134 21.21 -10.00 -14.61
C ALA A 134 19.76 -10.07 -14.13
N THR A 135 19.07 -11.16 -14.45
CA THR A 135 17.75 -11.50 -13.88
C THR A 135 17.96 -11.95 -12.43
N VAL A 136 17.42 -11.21 -11.47
CA VAL A 136 17.35 -11.65 -10.08
C VAL A 136 15.91 -12.07 -9.78
N THR A 137 15.67 -13.37 -9.80
CA THR A 137 14.45 -13.96 -9.24
C THR A 137 14.67 -14.10 -7.73
N THR A 138 13.76 -13.58 -6.91
CA THR A 138 13.75 -13.95 -5.49
C THR A 138 12.36 -14.42 -5.10
N THR A 139 12.37 -15.56 -4.41
CA THR A 139 11.24 -16.42 -4.00
C THR A 139 10.31 -15.76 -3.00
#